data_AF-A0AAJ4P195-F1
#
_entry.id   AF-A0AAJ4P195-F1
#
_cell.length_a   1.000
_cell.length_b   1.000
_cell.length_c   1.000
_cell.angle_alpha   90.00
_cell.angle_beta   90.00
_cell.angle_gamma   90.00
#
_symmetry.space_group_name_H-M   'P 1'
#
loop_
_entity.id
_entity.type
_entity.pdbx_description
1 polymer ?
#
loop_
_entity_poly.entity_id
_entity_poly.type
_entity_poly.pdbx_seq_one_letter_code
_entity_poly.pdbx_strand_id
1 'polypeptide(L)'
;MTYIIGAICVWNIPLAAGMAVLLTIILMGKQTLHQFAGKTIQSYELRDGLLLLALILIALPVMPNKPLWGAVLNPYIILKLLILILIVQSMAHVAKRILSNDKALILSALASGFVSSTATIASLGMQVRSGRASAKLNAGAGLISCIATLLQLLLIVLGVSVEWFKFQLIPSLVGIGILCIAAGFLIYRTPQADNSTTINEIQEIDSRMFSIKEAVIIAVSLTLIQAGIYGANLLLGDSGLILGTFLASLFEVHAAVAGVVIQGNPHNLTLIYAVMIGLAAHAVSKSINSFVTGGWKFFLYFAPSQILHMLGLIFILLSLK
;
A
#
# COMPACT_ATOMS: atom_id res chain seq x y z
N MET A 1 6.73 -3.93 37.04
CA MET A 1 5.26 -3.97 36.89
C MET A 1 4.56 -4.34 38.18
N THR A 2 4.91 -5.43 38.86
CA THR A 2 4.39 -5.80 40.19
C THR A 2 4.54 -4.69 41.24
N TYR A 3 5.69 -4.00 41.27
CA TYR A 3 5.90 -2.85 42.16
C TYR A 3 4.92 -1.68 41.91
N ILE A 4 4.63 -1.37 40.64
CA ILE A 4 3.72 -0.29 40.25
C ILE A 4 2.27 -0.66 40.59
N ILE A 5 1.87 -1.92 40.39
CA ILE A 5 0.55 -2.42 40.78
C ILE A 5 0.37 -2.32 42.31
N GLY A 6 1.42 -2.66 43.09
CA GLY A 6 1.43 -2.49 44.54
C GLY A 6 1.27 -1.03 44.98
N ALA A 7 1.88 -0.08 44.27
CA ALA A 7 1.69 1.35 44.54
C ALA A 7 0.26 1.83 44.21
N ILE A 8 -0.34 1.33 43.12
CA ILE A 8 -1.71 1.68 42.70
C ILE A 8 -2.77 1.14 43.67
N CYS A 9 -2.51 0.06 44.42
CA CYS A 9 -3.41 -0.44 45.47
C CYS A 9 -3.76 0.62 46.52
N VAL A 10 -2.85 1.56 46.79
CA VAL A 10 -3.07 2.64 47.77
C VAL A 10 -4.05 3.70 47.26
N TRP A 11 -4.14 3.87 45.94
CA TRP A 11 -4.94 4.94 45.30
C TRP A 11 -6.27 4.44 44.73
N ASN A 12 -6.29 3.22 44.16
CA ASN A 12 -7.47 2.67 43.52
C ASN A 12 -7.42 1.12 43.48
N ILE A 13 -8.07 0.49 44.46
CA ILE A 13 -8.11 -0.98 44.61
C ILE A 13 -8.70 -1.69 43.36
N PRO A 14 -9.82 -1.22 42.76
CA PRO A 14 -10.36 -1.82 41.53
C PRO A 14 -9.39 -1.82 40.35
N LEU A 15 -8.67 -0.71 40.11
CA LEU A 15 -7.70 -0.58 39.03
C LEU A 15 -6.49 -1.48 39.24
N ALA A 16 -6.00 -1.57 40.49
CA ALA A 16 -4.90 -2.46 40.84
C ALA A 16 -5.26 -3.94 40.64
N ALA A 17 -6.45 -4.34 41.06
CA ALA A 17 -6.97 -5.70 40.82
C ALA A 17 -7.08 -6.01 39.32
N GLY A 18 -7.62 -5.08 38.52
CA GLY A 18 -7.69 -5.23 37.06
C GLY A 18 -6.31 -5.39 36.41
N MET A 19 -5.33 -4.58 36.82
CA MET A 19 -3.95 -4.68 36.34
C MET A 19 -3.25 -5.98 36.78
N ALA A 20 -3.53 -6.47 37.99
CA ALA A 20 -3.00 -7.75 38.48
C ALA A 20 -3.57 -8.94 37.71
N VAL A 21 -4.88 -8.93 37.42
CA VAL A 21 -5.53 -9.94 36.58
C VAL A 21 -4.99 -9.88 35.15
N LEU A 22 -4.83 -8.69 34.57
CA LEU A 22 -4.24 -8.51 33.24
C LEU A 22 -2.80 -9.06 33.18
N LEU A 23 -1.96 -8.72 34.18
CA LEU A 23 -0.60 -9.26 34.30
C LEU A 23 -0.61 -10.79 34.41
N THR A 24 -1.54 -11.35 35.17
CA THR A 24 -1.70 -12.80 35.37
C THR A 24 -2.14 -13.49 34.08
N ILE A 25 -3.06 -12.90 33.31
CA ILE A 25 -3.47 -13.39 31.99
C ILE A 25 -2.27 -13.37 31.02
N ILE A 26 -1.48 -12.29 31.02
CA ILE A 26 -0.27 -12.19 30.19
C ILE A 26 0.76 -13.27 30.59
N LEU A 27 0.96 -13.49 31.89
CA LEU A 27 1.87 -14.54 32.39
C LEU A 27 1.37 -15.95 32.06
N MET A 28 0.07 -16.19 32.20
CA MET A 28 -0.57 -17.46 31.86
C MET A 28 -0.41 -17.75 30.36
N GLY A 29 -0.54 -16.73 29.52
CA GLY A 29 -0.29 -16.82 28.10
C GLY A 29 1.19 -16.91 27.71
N LYS A 30 2.15 -16.74 28.63
CA LYS A 30 3.58 -16.62 28.32
C LYS A 30 4.10 -17.79 27.50
N GLN A 31 3.80 -19.04 27.87
CA GLN A 31 4.28 -20.22 27.13
C GLN A 31 3.66 -20.32 25.74
N THR A 32 2.37 -20.05 25.59
CA THR A 32 1.67 -20.02 24.30
C THR A 32 2.18 -18.88 23.41
N LEU A 33 2.42 -17.69 23.99
CA LEU A 33 3.04 -16.54 23.33
C LEU A 33 4.49 -16.83 22.92
N HIS A 34 5.26 -17.55 23.73
CA HIS A 34 6.64 -17.91 23.40
C HIS A 34 6.72 -19.02 22.34
N GLN A 35 5.85 -20.03 22.39
CA GLN A 35 5.76 -21.03 21.34
C GLN A 35 5.21 -20.46 20.04
N PHE A 36 4.23 -19.55 20.10
CA PHE A 36 3.74 -18.82 18.93
C PHE A 36 4.83 -17.89 18.37
N ALA A 37 5.53 -17.12 19.21
CA ALA A 37 6.64 -16.29 18.76
C ALA A 37 7.81 -17.14 18.22
N GLY A 38 8.09 -18.30 18.80
CA GLY A 38 9.23 -19.16 18.42
C GLY A 38 8.97 -20.09 17.23
N LYS A 39 7.72 -20.50 16.97
CA LYS A 39 7.35 -21.37 15.83
C LYS A 39 6.69 -20.63 14.68
N THR A 40 6.04 -19.51 14.97
CA THR A 40 5.14 -18.84 14.03
C THR A 40 5.66 -17.47 13.62
N ILE A 41 6.51 -16.79 14.39
CA ILE A 41 7.04 -15.46 14.01
C ILE A 41 8.52 -15.61 13.63
N GLN A 42 8.90 -15.24 12.42
CA GLN A 42 10.31 -15.23 12.04
C GLN A 42 11.03 -14.06 12.74
N SER A 43 12.29 -14.25 13.11
CA SER A 43 13.08 -13.26 13.87
C SER A 43 13.11 -11.86 13.23
N TYR A 44 12.96 -11.77 11.89
CA TYR A 44 12.86 -10.48 11.21
C TYR A 44 11.46 -9.84 11.35
N GLU A 45 10.36 -10.60 11.36
CA GLU A 45 8.99 -10.06 11.50
C GLU A 45 8.83 -9.36 12.86
N LEU A 46 9.42 -9.94 13.91
CA LEU A 46 9.44 -9.32 15.23
C LEU A 46 10.23 -8.00 15.23
N ARG A 47 11.38 -7.97 14.55
CA ARG A 47 12.22 -6.78 14.45
C ARG A 47 11.53 -5.67 13.67
N ASP A 48 10.90 -6.02 12.55
CA ASP A 48 10.16 -5.09 11.71
C ASP A 48 8.94 -4.57 12.49
N GLY A 49 8.17 -5.44 13.16
CA GLY A 49 7.08 -5.03 14.05
C GLY A 49 7.52 -4.10 15.19
N LEU A 50 8.67 -4.37 15.82
CA LEU A 50 9.25 -3.49 16.84
C LEU A 50 9.67 -2.14 16.28
N LEU A 51 10.22 -2.09 15.06
CA LEU A 51 10.55 -0.84 14.37
C LEU A 51 9.29 -0.05 14.05
N LEU A 52 8.23 -0.70 13.56
CA LEU A 52 6.94 -0.05 13.32
C LEU A 52 6.39 0.55 14.61
N LEU A 53 6.46 -0.20 15.70
CA LEU A 53 6.02 0.24 17.01
C LEU A 53 6.87 1.40 17.55
N ALA A 54 8.18 1.39 17.32
CA ALA A 54 9.07 2.49 17.64
C ALA A 54 8.74 3.75 16.81
N LEU A 55 8.41 3.60 15.51
CA LEU A 55 7.96 4.73 14.70
C LEU A 55 6.66 5.32 15.24
N ILE A 56 5.69 4.49 15.64
CA ILE A 56 4.39 4.92 16.16
C ILE A 56 4.50 5.55 17.56
N LEU A 57 5.18 4.88 18.49
CA LEU A 57 5.16 5.24 19.91
C LEU A 57 6.30 6.18 20.32
N ILE A 58 7.37 6.27 19.53
CA ILE A 58 8.54 7.11 19.84
C ILE A 58 8.70 8.18 18.77
N ALA A 59 8.87 7.81 17.51
CA ALA A 59 9.20 8.79 16.48
C ALA A 59 8.04 9.77 16.22
N LEU A 60 6.81 9.27 16.07
CA LEU A 60 5.65 10.10 15.76
C LEU A 60 5.34 11.16 16.83
N PRO A 61 5.29 10.85 18.15
CA PRO A 61 5.03 11.88 19.17
C PRO A 61 6.20 12.86 19.35
N VAL A 62 7.43 12.45 19.04
CA VAL A 62 8.62 13.32 19.13
C VAL A 62 8.73 14.24 17.92
N MET A 63 8.19 13.84 16.77
CA MET A 63 8.33 14.57 15.52
C MET A 63 7.56 15.91 15.56
N PRO A 64 8.20 17.05 15.23
CA PRO A 64 7.54 18.34 15.26
C PRO A 64 6.42 18.40 14.22
N ASN A 65 5.21 18.70 14.68
CA ASN A 65 4.07 18.98 13.82
C ASN A 65 4.10 20.45 13.36
N LYS A 66 5.12 20.80 12.59
CA LYS A 66 5.28 22.13 11.99
C LYS A 66 5.68 21.99 10.53
N PRO A 67 5.01 22.73 9.61
CA PRO A 67 5.45 22.78 8.23
C PRO A 67 6.83 23.43 8.14
N LEU A 68 7.80 22.72 7.57
CA LEU A 68 9.14 23.25 7.30
C LEU A 68 9.18 24.02 5.98
N TRP A 69 8.36 23.61 5.00
CA TRP A 69 8.25 24.29 3.71
C TRP A 69 6.87 24.04 3.09
N GLY A 70 6.05 25.09 3.06
CA GLY A 70 4.65 25.01 2.63
C GLY A 70 3.81 24.05 3.47
N ALA A 71 2.61 23.74 3.00
CA ALA A 71 1.75 22.73 3.66
C ALA A 71 2.30 21.29 3.51
N VAL A 72 3.20 21.06 2.55
CA VAL A 72 3.56 19.72 2.08
C VAL A 72 4.76 19.12 2.80
N LEU A 73 5.76 19.92 3.18
CA LEU A 73 6.93 19.43 3.92
C LEU A 73 6.71 19.51 5.44
N ASN A 74 5.80 18.69 5.95
CA ASN A 74 5.59 18.53 7.38
C ASN A 74 6.14 17.17 7.85
N PRO A 75 7.21 17.13 8.67
CA PRO A 75 7.82 15.89 9.14
C PRO A 75 6.84 14.95 9.85
N TYR A 76 5.89 15.50 10.61
CA TYR A 76 4.85 14.74 11.28
C TYR A 76 3.88 14.07 10.28
N ILE A 77 3.46 14.80 9.24
CA ILE A 77 2.56 14.26 8.21
C ILE A 77 3.27 13.18 7.38
N ILE A 78 4.52 13.44 6.96
CA ILE A 78 5.33 12.47 6.20
C ILE A 78 5.53 11.19 7.02
N LEU A 79 5.88 11.32 8.30
CA LEU A 79 6.05 10.18 9.19
C LEU A 79 4.73 9.42 9.42
N LYS A 80 3.61 10.14 9.56
CA LYS A 80 2.28 9.53 9.66
C LYS A 80 1.92 8.73 8.40
N LEU A 81 2.21 9.27 7.21
CA LEU A 81 2.00 8.58 5.93
C LEU A 81 2.90 7.36 5.78
N LEU A 82 4.18 7.48 6.15
CA LEU A 82 5.11 6.35 6.18
C LEU A 82 4.57 5.22 7.08
N ILE A 83 4.19 5.55 8.32
CA ILE A 83 3.63 4.59 9.28
C ILE A 83 2.39 3.90 8.71
N LEU A 84 1.49 4.67 8.10
CA LEU A 84 0.28 4.12 7.49
C LEU A 84 0.61 3.10 6.38
N ILE A 85 1.56 3.44 5.51
CA ILE A 85 2.04 2.53 4.45
C ILE A 85 2.63 1.27 5.05
N LEU A 86 3.52 1.39 6.04
CA LEU A 86 4.17 0.25 6.68
C LEU A 86 3.18 -0.66 7.43
N ILE A 87 2.15 -0.09 8.07
CA ILE A 87 1.07 -0.87 8.70
C ILE A 87 0.31 -1.68 7.64
N VAL A 88 -0.07 -1.05 6.53
CA VAL A 88 -0.80 -1.72 5.45
C VAL A 88 0.03 -2.85 4.83
N GLN A 89 1.32 -2.59 4.56
CA GLN A 89 2.26 -3.59 4.04
C GLN A 89 2.46 -4.75 5.02
N SER A 90 2.63 -4.43 6.30
CA SER A 90 2.75 -5.42 7.38
C SER A 90 1.53 -6.33 7.48
N MET A 91 0.32 -5.75 7.43
CA MET A 91 -0.92 -6.53 7.44
C MET A 91 -1.06 -7.40 6.19
N ALA A 92 -0.66 -6.88 5.02
CA ALA A 92 -0.69 -7.63 3.78
C ALA A 92 0.29 -8.82 3.82
N HIS A 93 1.49 -8.64 4.37
CA HIS A 93 2.46 -9.72 4.56
C HIS A 93 1.91 -10.83 5.47
N VAL A 94 1.33 -10.45 6.62
CA VAL A 94 0.70 -11.41 7.54
C VAL A 94 -0.48 -12.13 6.88
N ALA A 95 -1.32 -11.40 6.12
CA ALA A 95 -2.42 -11.99 5.37
C ALA A 95 -1.93 -13.00 4.33
N LYS A 96 -0.88 -12.68 3.57
CA LYS A 96 -0.26 -13.60 2.61
C LYS A 96 0.14 -14.94 3.25
N ARG A 97 0.67 -14.90 4.48
CA ARG A 97 1.11 -16.10 5.19
C ARG A 97 -0.05 -16.96 5.68
N ILE A 98 -1.10 -16.34 6.21
CA ILE A 98 -2.26 -17.05 6.78
C ILE A 98 -3.07 -17.76 5.69
N LEU A 99 -3.15 -17.15 4.50
CA LEU A 99 -3.95 -17.69 3.42
C LEU A 99 -3.17 -18.68 2.54
N SER A 100 -2.84 -19.81 3.15
CA SER A 100 -2.36 -21.01 2.47
C SER A 100 -3.55 -21.88 2.07
N ASN A 101 -4.19 -21.61 0.93
CA ASN A 101 -5.29 -22.43 0.41
C ASN A 101 -5.50 -22.25 -1.11
N ASP A 102 -6.37 -23.05 -1.74
CA ASP A 102 -6.60 -23.22 -3.20
C ASP A 102 -6.71 -21.94 -4.07
N LYS A 103 -6.91 -20.74 -3.47
CA LYS A 103 -6.90 -19.43 -4.15
C LYS A 103 -5.60 -18.63 -3.94
N ALA A 104 -4.50 -19.31 -3.62
CA ALA A 104 -3.22 -18.72 -3.22
C ALA A 104 -2.72 -17.63 -4.18
N LEU A 105 -2.87 -17.81 -5.51
CA LEU A 105 -2.36 -16.83 -6.48
C LEU A 105 -3.06 -15.47 -6.39
N ILE A 106 -4.40 -15.44 -6.35
CA ILE A 106 -5.18 -14.20 -6.32
C ILE A 106 -4.80 -13.39 -5.09
N LEU A 107 -4.80 -14.08 -3.95
CA LEU A 107 -4.61 -13.39 -2.69
C LEU A 107 -3.14 -13.04 -2.44
N SER A 108 -2.21 -13.88 -2.88
CA SER A 108 -0.79 -13.54 -2.88
C SER A 108 -0.53 -12.32 -3.78
N ALA A 109 -1.18 -12.22 -4.93
CA ALA A 109 -1.05 -11.04 -5.79
C ALA A 109 -1.68 -9.77 -5.18
N LEU A 110 -2.81 -9.91 -4.46
CA LEU A 110 -3.39 -8.80 -3.70
C LEU A 110 -2.44 -8.34 -2.59
N ALA A 111 -1.96 -9.27 -1.77
CA ALA A 111 -1.06 -8.99 -0.67
C ALA A 111 0.29 -8.42 -1.13
N SER A 112 0.90 -9.04 -2.15
CA SER A 112 2.11 -8.55 -2.80
C SER A 112 1.87 -7.18 -3.46
N GLY A 113 0.66 -6.92 -3.95
CA GLY A 113 0.25 -5.62 -4.50
C GLY A 113 0.25 -4.47 -3.48
N PHE A 114 -0.06 -4.76 -2.21
CA PHE A 114 0.05 -3.79 -1.10
C PHE A 114 1.48 -3.47 -0.73
N VAL A 115 2.41 -4.43 -0.89
CA VAL A 115 3.85 -4.19 -0.74
C VAL A 115 4.35 -3.37 -1.93
N SER A 116 4.19 -3.90 -3.15
CA SER A 116 4.48 -3.18 -4.39
C SER A 116 3.78 -3.83 -5.58
N SER A 117 2.74 -3.18 -6.11
CA SER A 117 2.06 -3.63 -7.33
C SER A 117 3.00 -3.61 -8.54
N THR A 118 3.92 -2.64 -8.63
CA THR A 118 4.91 -2.59 -9.73
C THR A 118 5.85 -3.79 -9.71
N ALA A 119 6.39 -4.15 -8.54
CA ALA A 119 7.23 -5.34 -8.39
C ALA A 119 6.43 -6.64 -8.63
N THR A 120 5.17 -6.67 -8.19
CA THR A 120 4.26 -7.81 -8.41
C THR A 120 4.00 -8.03 -9.90
N ILE A 121 3.65 -6.99 -10.66
CA ILE A 121 3.47 -7.05 -12.12
C ILE A 121 4.78 -7.46 -12.81
N ALA A 122 5.92 -6.92 -12.36
CA ALA A 122 7.23 -7.26 -12.90
C ALA A 122 7.56 -8.74 -12.72
N SER A 123 7.39 -9.27 -11.50
CA SER A 123 7.65 -10.67 -11.17
C SER A 123 6.74 -11.63 -11.93
N LEU A 124 5.42 -11.38 -11.92
CA LEU A 124 4.45 -12.16 -12.70
C LEU A 124 4.79 -12.13 -14.19
N GLY A 125 5.22 -10.97 -14.70
CA GLY A 125 5.72 -10.83 -16.07
C GLY A 125 6.98 -11.68 -16.33
N MET A 126 7.98 -11.63 -15.46
CA MET A 126 9.19 -12.44 -15.61
C MET A 126 8.89 -13.96 -15.60
N GLN A 127 7.93 -14.40 -14.78
CA GLN A 127 7.48 -15.81 -14.79
C GLN A 127 6.86 -16.20 -16.14
N VAL A 128 6.04 -15.32 -16.72
CA VAL A 128 5.48 -15.53 -18.07
C VAL A 128 6.58 -15.55 -19.12
N ARG A 129 7.56 -14.63 -19.03
CA ARG A 129 8.68 -14.53 -19.97
C ARG A 129 9.58 -15.76 -19.93
N SER A 130 9.82 -16.31 -18.74
CA SER A 130 10.61 -17.53 -18.54
C SER A 130 9.88 -18.82 -18.95
N GLY A 131 8.62 -18.72 -19.42
CA GLY A 131 7.82 -19.87 -19.82
C GLY A 131 7.26 -20.68 -18.66
N ARG A 132 7.48 -20.25 -17.41
CA ARG A 132 7.04 -20.95 -16.19
C ARG A 132 5.57 -20.74 -15.87
N ALA A 133 4.92 -19.74 -16.48
CA ALA A 133 3.54 -19.39 -16.15
C ALA A 133 2.71 -18.87 -17.33
N SER A 134 1.39 -19.04 -17.23
CA SER A 134 0.42 -18.57 -18.23
C SER A 134 0.30 -17.04 -18.22
N ALA A 135 0.46 -16.41 -19.39
CA ALA A 135 0.27 -14.97 -19.58
C ALA A 135 -1.10 -14.49 -19.11
N LYS A 136 -2.16 -15.26 -19.40
CA LYS A 136 -3.55 -14.90 -19.09
C LYS A 136 -3.81 -14.92 -17.58
N LEU A 137 -3.38 -16.01 -16.91
CA LEU A 137 -3.58 -16.19 -15.47
C LEU A 137 -2.80 -15.13 -14.67
N ASN A 138 -1.55 -14.90 -15.05
CA ASN A 138 -0.68 -13.92 -14.40
C ASN A 138 -1.14 -12.48 -14.66
N ALA A 139 -1.70 -12.18 -15.84
CA ALA A 139 -2.29 -10.87 -16.10
C ALA A 139 -3.48 -10.63 -15.17
N GLY A 140 -4.33 -11.63 -14.96
CA GLY A 140 -5.41 -11.58 -13.97
C GLY A 140 -4.90 -11.31 -12.56
N ALA A 141 -3.87 -12.04 -12.12
CA ALA A 141 -3.21 -11.81 -10.83
C ALA A 141 -2.60 -10.39 -10.74
N GLY A 142 -1.98 -9.90 -11.82
CA GLY A 142 -1.48 -8.54 -11.93
C GLY A 142 -2.57 -7.49 -11.74
N LEU A 143 -3.76 -7.68 -12.33
CA LEU A 143 -4.92 -6.80 -12.14
C LEU A 143 -5.41 -6.81 -10.69
N ILE A 144 -5.35 -7.95 -9.99
CA ILE A 144 -5.64 -8.01 -8.56
C ILE A 144 -4.65 -7.17 -7.75
N SER A 145 -3.37 -7.12 -8.13
CA SER A 145 -2.41 -6.22 -7.48
C SER A 145 -2.77 -4.73 -7.68
N CYS A 146 -3.46 -4.37 -8.77
CA CYS A 146 -3.95 -3.01 -8.99
C CYS A 146 -5.13 -2.65 -8.08
N ILE A 147 -5.92 -3.64 -7.64
CA ILE A 147 -6.95 -3.44 -6.61
C ILE A 147 -6.28 -3.00 -5.30
N ALA A 148 -5.19 -3.65 -4.92
CA ALA A 148 -4.41 -3.25 -3.74
C ALA A 148 -3.90 -1.81 -3.85
N THR A 149 -3.44 -1.37 -5.03
CA THR A 149 -3.04 0.03 -5.25
C THR A 149 -4.19 1.01 -5.01
N LEU A 150 -5.40 0.74 -5.53
CA LEU A 150 -6.55 1.64 -5.30
C LEU A 150 -6.99 1.64 -3.83
N LEU A 151 -6.96 0.49 -3.16
CA LEU A 151 -7.26 0.39 -1.73
C LEU A 151 -6.23 1.15 -0.88
N GLN A 152 -4.94 0.99 -1.16
CA GLN A 152 -3.87 1.70 -0.48
C GLN A 152 -3.95 3.21 -0.72
N LEU A 153 -4.26 3.63 -1.95
CA LEU A 153 -4.51 5.03 -2.26
C LEU A 153 -5.68 5.60 -1.44
N LEU A 154 -6.80 4.89 -1.36
CA LEU A 154 -7.95 5.32 -0.54
C LEU A 154 -7.58 5.45 0.94
N LEU A 155 -6.80 4.51 1.49
CA LEU A 155 -6.33 4.57 2.88
C LEU A 155 -5.43 5.80 3.11
N ILE A 156 -4.50 6.06 2.19
CA ILE A 156 -3.61 7.22 2.26
C ILE A 156 -4.40 8.52 2.20
N VAL A 157 -5.32 8.65 1.24
CA VAL A 157 -6.18 9.81 1.09
C VAL A 157 -7.03 10.02 2.35
N LEU A 158 -7.63 8.96 2.91
CA LEU A 158 -8.37 9.01 4.17
C LEU A 158 -7.49 9.49 5.34
N GLY A 159 -6.23 9.08 5.39
CA GLY A 159 -5.26 9.50 6.40
C GLY A 159 -4.90 10.99 6.36
N VAL A 160 -5.15 11.66 5.23
CA VAL A 160 -4.88 13.08 5.00
C VAL A 160 -6.16 13.93 5.05
N SER A 161 -7.17 13.62 4.24
CA SER A 161 -8.41 14.40 4.13
C SER A 161 -9.63 13.51 3.87
N VAL A 162 -10.61 13.59 4.79
CA VAL A 162 -11.89 12.89 4.69
C VAL A 162 -12.71 13.38 3.49
N GLU A 163 -12.56 14.64 3.11
CA GLU A 163 -13.26 15.24 1.97
C GLU A 163 -12.80 14.63 0.64
N TRP A 164 -11.47 14.56 0.44
CA TRP A 164 -10.88 13.86 -0.69
C TRP A 164 -11.23 12.37 -0.71
N PHE A 165 -11.29 11.72 0.47
CA PHE A 165 -11.70 10.33 0.55
C PHE A 165 -13.12 10.12 0.03
N LYS A 166 -14.09 10.95 0.47
CA LYS A 166 -15.48 10.88 -0.02
C LYS A 166 -15.57 11.12 -1.52
N PHE A 167 -14.82 12.09 -2.04
CA PHE A 167 -14.75 12.40 -3.47
C PHE A 167 -14.17 11.24 -4.29
N GLN A 168 -13.11 10.60 -3.79
CA GLN A 168 -12.37 9.54 -4.48
C GLN A 168 -12.99 8.13 -4.31
N LEU A 169 -13.87 7.93 -3.32
CA LEU A 169 -14.40 6.62 -2.95
C LEU A 169 -15.20 5.97 -4.09
N ILE A 170 -16.22 6.65 -4.60
CA ILE A 170 -17.08 6.10 -5.67
C ILE A 170 -16.28 5.81 -6.95
N PRO A 171 -15.47 6.75 -7.50
CA PRO A 171 -14.61 6.46 -8.64
C PRO A 171 -13.72 5.23 -8.44
N SER A 172 -13.11 5.11 -7.26
CA SER A 172 -12.20 4.00 -6.94
C SER A 172 -12.94 2.66 -6.84
N LEU A 173 -14.14 2.63 -6.25
CA LEU A 173 -14.97 1.43 -6.18
C LEU A 173 -15.38 0.93 -7.57
N VAL A 174 -15.69 1.83 -8.51
CA VAL A 174 -15.99 1.44 -9.89
C VAL A 174 -14.74 0.90 -10.58
N GLY A 175 -13.59 1.56 -10.41
CA GLY A 175 -12.30 1.04 -10.90
C GLY A 175 -12.00 -0.36 -10.36
N ILE A 176 -12.20 -0.59 -9.07
CA ILE A 176 -12.05 -1.91 -8.42
C ILE A 176 -13.03 -2.91 -9.02
N GLY A 177 -14.29 -2.53 -9.25
CA GLY A 177 -15.30 -3.40 -9.87
C GLY A 177 -14.87 -3.87 -11.27
N ILE A 178 -14.37 -2.96 -12.11
CA ILE A 178 -13.85 -3.29 -13.45
C ILE A 178 -12.66 -4.26 -13.34
N LEU A 179 -11.73 -4.01 -12.41
CA LEU A 179 -10.59 -4.90 -12.16
C LEU A 179 -11.04 -6.29 -11.71
N CYS A 180 -12.00 -6.39 -10.79
CA CYS A 180 -12.55 -7.66 -10.31
C CYS A 180 -13.17 -8.48 -11.45
N ILE A 181 -13.97 -7.84 -12.30
CA ILE A 181 -14.62 -8.50 -13.45
C ILE A 181 -13.56 -8.97 -14.44
N ALA A 182 -12.61 -8.12 -14.80
CA ALA A 182 -11.55 -8.45 -15.75
C ALA A 182 -10.63 -9.57 -15.23
N ALA A 183 -10.18 -9.47 -13.97
CA ALA A 183 -9.37 -10.50 -13.34
C ALA A 183 -10.15 -11.83 -13.24
N GLY A 184 -11.43 -11.78 -12.84
CA GLY A 184 -12.31 -12.95 -12.80
C GLY A 184 -12.41 -13.64 -14.17
N PHE A 185 -12.62 -12.88 -15.24
CA PHE A 185 -12.70 -13.42 -16.61
C PHE A 185 -11.37 -14.06 -17.07
N LEU A 186 -10.23 -13.46 -16.73
CA LEU A 186 -8.92 -13.98 -17.10
C LEU A 186 -8.58 -15.27 -16.33
N ILE A 187 -8.98 -15.37 -15.07
CA ILE A 187 -8.66 -16.48 -14.18
C ILE A 187 -9.64 -17.65 -14.36
N TYR A 188 -10.94 -17.39 -14.47
CA TYR A 188 -12.01 -18.42 -14.45
C TYR A 188 -11.92 -19.46 -15.58
N ARG A 189 -11.30 -19.11 -16.72
CA ARG A 189 -11.20 -19.98 -17.90
C ARG A 189 -9.82 -20.63 -18.09
N THR A 190 -8.89 -20.50 -17.14
CA THR A 190 -7.57 -21.11 -17.28
C THR A 190 -7.52 -22.40 -16.47
N PRO A 191 -7.31 -23.57 -17.10
CA PRO A 191 -7.15 -24.83 -16.38
C PRO A 191 -6.04 -24.69 -15.34
N GLN A 192 -6.34 -25.12 -14.12
CA GLN A 192 -5.41 -25.11 -12.99
C GLN A 192 -4.34 -26.17 -13.25
N ALA A 193 -3.30 -25.83 -14.02
CA ALA A 193 -2.07 -26.61 -14.03
C ALA A 193 -1.47 -26.58 -12.61
N ASP A 194 -0.79 -27.64 -12.19
CA ASP A 194 -0.14 -27.78 -10.87
C ASP A 194 0.67 -26.52 -10.54
N ASN A 195 0.05 -25.60 -9.79
CA ASN A 195 0.55 -24.26 -9.49
C ASN A 195 1.47 -24.26 -8.25
N SER A 196 1.97 -25.42 -7.85
CA SER A 196 2.89 -25.56 -6.71
C SER A 196 4.19 -24.78 -6.91
N THR A 197 4.65 -24.62 -8.15
CA THR A 197 5.81 -23.79 -8.52
C THR A 197 5.51 -22.29 -8.50
N THR A 198 4.32 -21.88 -8.96
CA THR A 198 3.87 -20.47 -8.98
C THR A 198 3.73 -19.87 -7.58
N ILE A 199 3.34 -20.68 -6.60
CA ILE A 199 3.09 -20.25 -5.21
C ILE A 199 4.41 -20.07 -4.44
N ASN A 200 5.36 -21.01 -4.60
CA ASN A 200 6.64 -20.98 -3.88
C ASN A 200 7.52 -19.79 -4.29
N GLU A 201 7.61 -19.45 -5.58
CA GLU A 201 8.44 -18.30 -6.02
C GLU A 201 7.84 -16.94 -5.65
N ILE A 202 6.51 -16.78 -5.63
CA ILE A 202 5.90 -15.53 -5.11
C ILE A 202 6.10 -15.45 -3.58
N GLN A 203 6.12 -16.58 -2.87
CA GLN A 203 6.45 -16.63 -1.44
C GLN A 203 7.91 -16.28 -1.14
N GLU A 204 8.87 -16.70 -1.97
CA GLU A 204 10.31 -16.45 -1.73
C GLU A 204 10.75 -14.99 -1.91
N ILE A 205 10.04 -14.19 -2.74
CA ILE A 205 10.50 -12.85 -3.12
C ILE A 205 10.46 -11.83 -1.97
N ASP A 206 9.69 -12.06 -0.92
CA ASP A 206 9.78 -11.18 0.25
C ASP A 206 9.47 -11.91 1.54
N SER A 207 10.55 -12.40 2.16
CA SER A 207 10.44 -12.95 3.50
C SER A 207 10.06 -11.87 4.50
N ARG A 208 10.48 -10.60 4.34
CA ARG A 208 10.34 -9.55 5.37
C ARG A 208 9.04 -8.77 5.26
N MET A 209 8.57 -8.23 6.40
CA MET A 209 7.36 -7.39 6.43
C MET A 209 7.65 -6.01 5.83
N PHE A 210 8.82 -5.47 6.17
CA PHE A 210 9.47 -4.32 5.54
C PHE A 210 10.88 -4.20 6.11
N SER A 211 11.87 -3.81 5.33
CA SER A 211 13.21 -3.52 5.85
C SER A 211 13.36 -2.05 6.29
N ILE A 212 14.29 -1.76 7.21
CA ILE A 212 14.68 -0.38 7.54
C ILE A 212 15.06 0.38 6.26
N LYS A 213 15.74 -0.29 5.32
CA LYS A 213 16.13 0.28 4.03
C LYS A 213 14.91 0.68 3.21
N GLU A 214 13.91 -0.18 3.11
CA GLU A 214 12.63 0.14 2.43
C GLU A 214 11.90 1.28 3.12
N ALA A 215 11.79 1.26 4.45
CA ALA A 215 11.15 2.34 5.20
C ALA A 215 11.83 3.70 4.95
N VAL A 216 13.17 3.72 4.92
CA VAL A 216 13.96 4.92 4.57
C VAL A 216 13.73 5.33 3.12
N ILE A 217 13.74 4.40 2.17
CA ILE A 217 13.47 4.68 0.74
C ILE A 217 12.06 5.28 0.58
N ILE A 218 11.05 4.72 1.22
CA ILE A 218 9.67 5.23 1.19
C ILE A 218 9.63 6.63 1.79
N ALA A 219 10.23 6.85 2.98
CA ALA A 219 10.25 8.15 3.64
C ALA A 219 10.92 9.23 2.78
N VAL A 220 12.09 8.92 2.22
CA VAL A 220 12.83 9.84 1.35
C VAL A 220 12.06 10.11 0.06
N SER A 221 11.51 9.08 -0.59
CA SER A 221 10.74 9.23 -1.82
C SER A 221 9.47 10.06 -1.59
N LEU A 222 8.72 9.78 -0.52
CA LEU A 222 7.57 10.58 -0.09
C LEU A 222 7.97 12.05 0.08
N THR A 223 9.08 12.31 0.77
CA THR A 223 9.56 13.67 1.05
C THR A 223 9.96 14.40 -0.23
N LEU A 224 10.78 13.76 -1.08
CA LEU A 224 11.28 14.36 -2.32
C LEU A 224 10.17 14.60 -3.33
N ILE A 225 9.24 13.66 -3.50
CA ILE A 225 8.11 13.81 -4.41
C ILE A 225 7.20 14.95 -3.95
N GLN A 226 6.87 15.00 -2.66
CA GLN A 226 6.06 16.06 -2.07
C GLN A 226 6.71 17.44 -2.23
N ALA A 227 7.99 17.55 -1.87
CA ALA A 227 8.77 18.77 -2.02
C ALA A 227 8.89 19.17 -3.51
N GLY A 228 9.09 18.21 -4.41
CA GLY A 228 9.20 18.45 -5.85
C GLY A 228 7.91 18.96 -6.46
N ILE A 229 6.77 18.34 -6.15
CA ILE A 229 5.46 18.76 -6.62
C ILE A 229 5.12 20.17 -6.10
N TYR A 230 5.35 20.42 -4.81
CA TYR A 230 5.11 21.73 -4.21
C TYR A 230 6.04 22.81 -4.78
N GLY A 231 7.34 22.50 -4.91
CA GLY A 231 8.32 23.41 -5.49
C GLY A 231 8.00 23.75 -6.95
N ALA A 232 7.56 22.76 -7.73
CA ALA A 232 7.10 22.99 -9.09
C ALA A 232 5.85 23.88 -9.11
N ASN A 233 4.92 23.72 -8.17
CA ASN A 233 3.78 24.62 -8.02
C ASN A 233 4.20 26.07 -7.72
N LEU A 234 5.20 26.27 -6.86
CA LEU A 234 5.70 27.61 -6.56
C LEU A 234 6.41 28.28 -7.75
N LEU A 235 7.16 27.52 -8.54
CA LEU A 235 7.96 28.05 -9.65
C LEU A 235 7.17 28.24 -10.94
N LEU A 236 6.25 27.32 -11.24
CA LEU A 236 5.55 27.22 -12.52
C LEU A 236 4.01 27.26 -12.36
N GLY A 237 3.52 27.53 -11.15
CA GLY A 237 2.09 27.57 -10.85
C GLY A 237 1.39 26.22 -11.04
N ASP A 238 0.14 26.29 -11.50
CA ASP A 238 -0.71 25.12 -11.76
C ASP A 238 -0.10 24.14 -12.76
N SER A 239 0.62 24.62 -13.77
CA SER A 239 1.33 23.77 -14.73
C SER A 239 2.45 22.97 -14.09
N GLY A 240 3.18 23.55 -13.14
CA GLY A 240 4.23 22.86 -12.39
C GLY A 240 3.68 21.77 -11.48
N LEU A 241 2.58 22.05 -10.79
CA LEU A 241 1.86 21.05 -9.97
C LEU A 241 1.46 19.84 -10.81
N ILE A 242 0.82 20.08 -11.96
CA ILE A 242 0.34 19.01 -12.84
C ILE A 242 1.51 18.21 -13.41
N LEU A 243 2.54 18.88 -13.92
CA LEU A 243 3.71 18.23 -14.51
C LEU A 243 4.52 17.46 -13.45
N GLY A 244 4.69 18.02 -12.26
CA GLY A 244 5.34 17.35 -11.13
C GLY A 244 4.57 16.09 -10.71
N THR A 245 3.24 16.19 -10.64
CA THR A 245 2.37 15.05 -10.30
C THR A 245 2.42 13.96 -11.38
N PHE A 246 2.40 14.35 -12.66
CA PHE A 246 2.56 13.43 -13.79
C PHE A 246 3.87 12.64 -13.69
N LEU A 247 5.00 13.35 -13.57
CA LEU A 247 6.33 12.71 -13.52
C LEU A 247 6.49 11.83 -12.28
N ALA A 248 6.04 12.29 -11.11
CA ALA A 248 6.12 11.52 -9.89
C ALA A 248 5.26 10.24 -9.96
N SER A 249 4.05 10.33 -10.51
CA SER A 249 3.12 9.21 -10.58
C SER A 249 3.55 8.10 -11.55
N LEU A 250 4.43 8.40 -12.50
CA LEU A 250 5.07 7.35 -13.34
C LEU A 250 5.85 6.35 -12.49
N PHE A 251 6.41 6.78 -11.36
CA PHE A 251 7.16 5.93 -10.44
C PHE A 251 6.30 5.51 -9.24
N GLU A 252 5.69 6.48 -8.56
CA GLU A 252 4.96 6.25 -7.32
C GLU A 252 3.76 7.21 -7.20
N VAL A 253 2.55 6.67 -7.40
CA VAL A 253 1.30 7.43 -7.39
C VAL A 253 0.84 7.80 -5.98
N HIS A 254 1.14 6.98 -4.97
CA HIS A 254 0.68 7.22 -3.61
C HIS A 254 1.32 8.48 -3.03
N ALA A 255 2.62 8.64 -3.24
CA ALA A 255 3.38 9.82 -2.84
C ALA A 255 2.90 11.06 -3.60
N ALA A 256 2.69 10.92 -4.91
CA ALA A 256 2.29 12.03 -5.78
C ALA A 256 0.89 12.56 -5.40
N VAL A 257 -0.10 11.67 -5.30
CA VAL A 257 -1.47 12.05 -4.91
C VAL A 257 -1.51 12.58 -3.48
N ALA A 258 -0.78 11.98 -2.53
CA ALA A 258 -0.69 12.53 -1.18
C ALA A 258 -0.16 13.98 -1.20
N GLY A 259 0.88 14.25 -1.99
CA GLY A 259 1.42 15.60 -2.16
C GLY A 259 0.43 16.61 -2.74
N VAL A 260 -0.48 16.19 -3.63
CA VAL A 260 -1.55 17.04 -4.16
C VAL A 260 -2.66 17.25 -3.12
N VAL A 261 -3.10 16.17 -2.45
CA VAL A 261 -4.18 16.19 -1.46
C VAL A 261 -3.84 17.03 -0.23
N ILE A 262 -2.56 17.11 0.16
CA ILE A 262 -2.10 17.97 1.28
C ILE A 262 -2.19 19.46 0.92
N GLN A 263 -2.15 19.83 -0.35
CA GLN A 263 -2.12 21.24 -0.78
C GLN A 263 -3.50 21.92 -0.75
N GLY A 264 -4.60 21.17 -0.64
CA GLY A 264 -5.93 21.77 -0.56
C GLY A 264 -7.07 20.76 -0.66
N ASN A 265 -8.29 21.25 -0.85
CA ASN A 265 -9.52 20.46 -0.91
C ASN A 265 -9.93 20.12 -2.37
N PRO A 266 -10.78 19.10 -2.57
CA PRO A 266 -11.26 18.69 -3.91
C PRO A 266 -12.16 19.72 -4.61
N HIS A 267 -12.30 20.94 -4.09
CA HIS A 267 -12.95 22.05 -4.78
C HIS A 267 -12.02 22.77 -5.79
N ASN A 268 -10.70 22.61 -5.64
CA ASN A 268 -9.74 23.19 -6.57
C ASN A 268 -9.58 22.28 -7.79
N LEU A 269 -10.03 22.76 -8.94
CA LEU A 269 -10.01 22.04 -10.22
C LEU A 269 -8.61 21.62 -10.64
N THR A 270 -7.59 22.43 -10.36
CA THR A 270 -6.20 22.11 -10.69
C THR A 270 -5.72 20.89 -9.89
N LEU A 271 -6.09 20.78 -8.61
CA LEU A 271 -5.75 19.62 -7.79
C LEU A 271 -6.44 18.35 -8.32
N ILE A 272 -7.71 18.44 -8.71
CA ILE A 272 -8.44 17.32 -9.31
C ILE A 272 -7.75 16.86 -10.60
N TYR A 273 -7.40 17.80 -11.50
CA TYR A 273 -6.69 17.48 -12.74
C TYR A 273 -5.32 16.87 -12.48
N ALA A 274 -4.57 17.36 -11.50
CA ALA A 274 -3.29 16.78 -11.11
C ALA A 274 -3.44 15.32 -10.65
N VAL A 275 -4.44 15.01 -9.80
CA VAL A 275 -4.74 13.63 -9.38
C VAL A 275 -5.11 12.75 -10.57
N MET A 276 -6.01 13.21 -11.45
CA MET A 276 -6.42 12.44 -12.63
C MET A 276 -5.26 12.13 -13.58
N ILE A 277 -4.42 13.13 -13.86
CA ILE A 277 -3.24 12.99 -14.71
C ILE A 277 -2.23 12.05 -14.05
N GLY A 278 -2.04 12.16 -12.73
CA GLY A 278 -1.20 11.23 -11.97
C GLY A 278 -1.66 9.78 -12.08
N LEU A 279 -2.97 9.53 -11.88
CA LEU A 279 -3.57 8.20 -12.02
C LEU A 279 -3.40 7.65 -13.45
N ALA A 280 -3.63 8.48 -14.47
CA ALA A 280 -3.43 8.10 -15.86
C ALA A 280 -1.96 7.75 -16.16
N ALA A 281 -1.01 8.57 -15.69
CA ALA A 281 0.42 8.34 -15.85
C ALA A 281 0.83 7.02 -15.20
N HIS A 282 0.33 6.75 -13.99
CA HIS A 282 0.60 5.50 -13.28
C HIS A 282 0.03 4.28 -14.01
N ALA A 283 -1.16 4.41 -14.62
CA ALA A 283 -1.76 3.35 -15.44
C ALA A 283 -0.89 3.01 -16.66
N VAL A 284 -0.35 4.04 -17.33
CA VAL A 284 0.57 3.90 -18.45
C VAL A 284 1.87 3.23 -17.99
N SER A 285 2.45 3.69 -16.88
CA SER A 285 3.68 3.09 -16.32
C SER A 285 3.52 1.60 -16.03
N LYS A 286 2.42 1.18 -15.40
CA LYS A 286 2.12 -0.24 -15.16
C LYS A 286 1.95 -1.04 -16.45
N SER A 287 1.31 -0.45 -17.46
CA SER A 287 1.15 -1.08 -18.76
C SER A 287 2.51 -1.27 -19.45
N ILE A 288 3.39 -0.28 -19.40
CA ILE A 288 4.78 -0.38 -19.89
C ILE A 288 5.54 -1.47 -19.13
N ASN A 289 5.47 -1.46 -17.80
CA ASN A 289 6.12 -2.47 -16.96
C ASN A 289 5.69 -3.89 -17.35
N SER A 290 4.39 -4.10 -17.57
CA SER A 290 3.86 -5.40 -18.04
C SER A 290 4.46 -5.82 -19.38
N PHE A 291 4.64 -4.90 -20.32
CA PHE A 291 5.24 -5.20 -21.62
C PHE A 291 6.72 -5.54 -21.51
N VAL A 292 7.47 -4.73 -20.75
CA VAL A 292 8.92 -4.91 -20.58
C VAL A 292 9.21 -6.26 -19.95
N THR A 293 8.55 -6.60 -18.84
CA THR A 293 8.84 -7.83 -18.09
C THR A 293 8.19 -9.07 -18.71
N GLY A 294 6.88 -9.03 -18.99
CA GLY A 294 6.09 -10.18 -19.45
C GLY A 294 5.96 -10.35 -20.96
N GLY A 295 6.36 -9.35 -21.73
CA GLY A 295 6.27 -9.37 -23.19
C GLY A 295 4.86 -9.16 -23.74
N TRP A 296 4.74 -9.31 -25.06
CA TRP A 296 3.56 -8.90 -25.81
C TRP A 296 2.27 -9.61 -25.37
N LYS A 297 2.33 -10.93 -25.14
CA LYS A 297 1.15 -11.70 -24.72
C LYS A 297 0.63 -11.28 -23.35
N PHE A 298 1.53 -11.07 -22.38
CA PHE A 298 1.14 -10.60 -21.04
C PHE A 298 0.57 -9.19 -21.08
N PHE A 299 1.23 -8.28 -21.81
CA PHE A 299 0.76 -6.92 -22.06
C PHE A 299 -0.65 -6.89 -22.65
N LEU A 300 -0.94 -7.69 -23.68
CA LEU A 300 -2.25 -7.73 -24.33
C LEU A 300 -3.38 -8.19 -23.39
N TYR A 301 -3.11 -9.07 -22.44
CA TYR A 301 -4.11 -9.47 -21.44
C TYR A 301 -4.24 -8.46 -20.29
N PHE A 302 -3.16 -7.76 -19.94
CA PHE A 302 -3.13 -6.85 -18.78
C PHE A 302 -3.54 -5.41 -19.14
N ALA A 303 -2.89 -4.81 -20.13
CA ALA A 303 -2.98 -3.38 -20.41
C ALA A 303 -4.38 -2.88 -20.78
N PRO A 304 -5.20 -3.59 -21.61
CA PRO A 304 -6.54 -3.12 -21.93
C PRO A 304 -7.44 -2.97 -20.69
N SER A 305 -7.44 -3.96 -19.80
CA SER A 305 -8.19 -3.90 -18.54
C SER A 305 -7.61 -2.86 -17.57
N GLN A 306 -6.27 -2.75 -17.53
CA GLN A 306 -5.58 -1.73 -16.74
C GLN A 306 -5.90 -0.30 -17.21
N ILE A 307 -6.04 -0.07 -18.51
CA ILE A 307 -6.42 1.25 -19.03
C ILE A 307 -7.92 1.48 -18.82
N LEU A 308 -8.75 0.47 -19.08
CA LEU A 308 -10.21 0.57 -18.95
C LEU A 308 -10.65 0.97 -17.53
N HIS A 309 -10.10 0.32 -16.49
CA HIS A 309 -10.51 0.66 -15.13
C HIS A 309 -10.09 2.09 -14.72
N MET A 310 -8.94 2.56 -15.21
CA MET A 310 -8.48 3.93 -14.95
C MET A 310 -9.30 4.95 -15.72
N LEU A 311 -9.66 4.67 -16.98
CA LEU A 311 -10.58 5.52 -17.74
C LEU A 311 -11.96 5.59 -17.07
N GLY A 312 -12.49 4.47 -16.58
CA GLY A 312 -13.76 4.45 -15.84
C GLY A 312 -13.71 5.27 -14.55
N LEU A 313 -12.63 5.13 -13.78
CA LEU A 313 -12.40 5.92 -12.57
C LEU A 313 -12.29 7.43 -12.90
N ILE A 314 -11.46 7.79 -13.88
CA ILE A 314 -11.23 9.19 -14.31
C ILE A 314 -12.51 9.81 -14.88
N PHE A 315 -13.32 9.03 -15.62
CA PHE A 315 -14.61 9.49 -16.15
C PHE A 315 -15.60 9.84 -15.04
N ILE A 316 -15.65 9.04 -13.97
CA ILE A 316 -16.50 9.35 -12.81
C ILE A 316 -15.96 10.56 -12.07
N LEU A 317 -14.64 10.70 -11.91
CA LEU A 317 -14.05 11.91 -11.32
C LEU A 317 -14.44 13.18 -12.09
N LEU A 318 -14.46 13.13 -13.43
CA LEU A 318 -14.90 14.24 -14.26
C LEU A 318 -16.38 14.57 -14.07
N SER A 319 -17.20 13.57 -13.80
CA SER A 319 -18.65 13.72 -13.64
C SER A 319 -19.06 14.25 -12.27
N LEU A 320 -18.15 14.19 -11.28
CA LEU A 320 -18.34 14.70 -9.92
C LEU A 320 -17.83 16.15 -9.72
N LYS A 321 -17.23 16.74 -10.76
CA LYS A 321 -16.71 18.11 -10.76
C LYS A 321 -17.80 19.18 -10.72
#